data_AF-A0A2Z5WZ32-F1
#
_entry.id   AF-A0A2Z5WZ32-F1
#
_cell.length_a   1.000
_cell.length_b   1.000
_cell.length_c   1.000
_cell.angle_alpha   90.00
_cell.angle_beta   90.00
_cell.angle_gamma   90.00
#
_symmetry.space_group_name_H-M   'P 1'
#
loop_
_entity.id
_entity.type
_entity.pdbx_description
1 polymer ?
#
loop_
_entity_poly.entity_id
_entity_poly.type
_entity_poly.pdbx_seq_one_letter_code
_entity_poly.pdbx_strand_id
1 'polypeptide(L)'
;MWLQYNKIENLRLAIAQIDGLVIQPNEVFSFWYLVGNPTKQRGFQLGMVLDNGKVSTGYGGGLCQLANLIYWMTLHSPLSVKERWRHSYDVFPDVNRTLPFGSGATVSYNYIDLQIENKTPHQYQLCLWLTDEHLCRAIHSDMESHYRYEIVEKNHLISGPVAGKYMRQNQLFRKICDRHTNQLLDEELITENCALMMYAPLLSAGK
;
A
#
# COMPACT_ATOMS: atom_id res chain seq x y z
N MET A 1 -14.90 5.28 -18.36
CA MET A 1 -14.76 6.72 -18.03
C MET A 1 -15.33 7.05 -16.65
N TRP A 2 -16.62 6.76 -16.35
CA TRP A 2 -17.25 7.14 -15.07
C TRP A 2 -16.63 6.51 -13.80
N LEU A 3 -16.24 5.23 -13.80
CA LEU A 3 -15.64 4.57 -12.62
C LEU A 3 -14.33 5.23 -12.15
N GLN A 4 -13.57 5.85 -13.07
CA GLN A 4 -12.34 6.57 -12.72
C GLN A 4 -12.63 7.92 -12.05
N TYR A 5 -13.74 8.58 -12.40
CA TYR A 5 -14.19 9.78 -11.69
C TYR A 5 -14.77 9.43 -10.31
N ASN A 6 -15.59 8.38 -10.24
CA ASN A 6 -16.15 7.89 -8.97
C ASN A 6 -15.06 7.49 -7.97
N LYS A 7 -13.93 6.95 -8.46
CA LYS A 7 -12.76 6.68 -7.64
C LYS A 7 -12.26 7.93 -6.90
N ILE A 8 -12.21 9.08 -7.58
CA ILE A 8 -11.74 10.34 -6.96
C ILE A 8 -12.68 10.73 -5.82
N GLU A 9 -14.00 10.59 -6.00
CA GLU A 9 -14.97 10.88 -4.93
C GLU A 9 -14.84 9.89 -3.76
N ASN A 10 -14.67 8.60 -4.03
CA ASN A 10 -14.43 7.60 -2.99
C ASN A 10 -13.16 7.90 -2.18
N LEU A 11 -12.07 8.29 -2.87
CA LEU A 11 -10.82 8.69 -2.23
C LEU A 11 -11.03 9.94 -1.38
N ARG A 12 -11.72 10.96 -1.89
CA ARG A 12 -12.04 12.19 -1.16
C ARG A 12 -12.77 11.89 0.14
N LEU A 13 -13.81 11.05 0.09
CA LEU A 13 -14.60 10.66 1.27
C LEU A 13 -13.76 9.92 2.31
N ALA A 14 -12.89 8.99 1.88
CA ALA A 14 -12.02 8.25 2.80
C ALA A 14 -10.90 9.11 3.38
N ILE A 15 -10.28 9.98 2.58
CA ILE A 15 -9.25 10.94 3.02
C ILE A 15 -9.82 11.85 4.09
N ALA A 16 -11.06 12.34 3.94
CA ALA A 16 -11.70 13.19 4.93
C ALA A 16 -11.87 12.55 6.32
N GLN A 17 -11.73 11.21 6.43
CA GLN A 17 -11.76 10.50 7.71
C GLN A 17 -10.36 10.27 8.31
N ILE A 18 -9.29 10.44 7.53
CA ILE A 18 -7.92 10.06 7.91
C ILE A 18 -6.96 11.25 7.91
N ASP A 19 -7.15 12.23 7.03
CA ASP A 19 -6.28 13.39 6.93
C ASP A 19 -6.24 14.19 8.24
N GLY A 20 -5.03 14.55 8.65
CA GLY A 20 -4.77 15.25 9.90
C GLY A 20 -4.74 14.35 11.15
N LEU A 21 -5.00 13.04 11.02
CA LEU A 21 -4.98 12.10 12.14
C LEU A 21 -3.58 12.05 12.77
N VAL A 22 -3.52 12.19 14.09
CA VAL A 22 -2.31 11.98 14.89
C VAL A 22 -2.37 10.60 15.55
N ILE A 23 -1.38 9.75 15.27
CA ILE A 23 -1.22 8.44 15.91
C ILE A 23 -0.31 8.62 17.13
N GLN A 24 -0.90 8.49 18.32
CA GLN A 24 -0.20 8.63 19.59
C GLN A 24 0.73 7.44 19.87
N PRO A 25 1.71 7.60 20.78
CA PRO A 25 2.52 6.47 21.26
C PRO A 25 1.64 5.30 21.75
N ASN A 26 1.96 4.09 21.27
CA ASN A 26 1.25 2.83 21.47
C ASN A 26 -0.16 2.75 20.86
N GLU A 27 -0.57 3.74 20.06
CA GLU A 27 -1.85 3.71 19.35
C GLU A 27 -1.76 2.90 18.06
N VAL A 28 -2.90 2.32 17.68
CA VAL A 28 -3.08 1.59 16.43
C VAL A 28 -4.05 2.35 15.54
N PHE A 29 -3.56 2.80 14.40
CA PHE A 29 -4.38 3.17 13.25
C PHE A 29 -4.99 1.91 12.64
N SER A 30 -6.28 1.95 12.33
CA SER A 30 -6.98 0.93 11.52
C SER A 30 -7.75 1.62 10.41
N PHE A 31 -7.50 1.20 9.17
CA PHE A 31 -8.09 1.82 7.98
C PHE A 31 -9.62 1.73 8.02
N TRP A 32 -10.17 0.53 8.26
CA TRP A 32 -11.63 0.36 8.29
C TRP A 32 -12.29 0.88 9.56
N TYR A 33 -11.57 0.98 10.68
CA TYR A 33 -12.11 1.64 11.87
C TYR A 33 -12.44 3.11 11.61
N LEU A 34 -11.57 3.81 10.86
CA LEU A 34 -11.76 5.23 10.53
C LEU A 34 -12.67 5.43 9.32
N VAL A 35 -12.42 4.71 8.22
CA VAL A 35 -13.19 4.88 6.98
C VAL A 35 -14.60 4.30 7.11
N GLY A 36 -14.76 3.19 7.83
CA GLY A 36 -16.03 2.46 7.96
C GLY A 36 -16.51 1.79 6.67
N ASN A 37 -17.73 1.23 6.70
CA ASN A 37 -18.34 0.54 5.54
C ASN A 37 -18.57 1.51 4.36
N PRO A 38 -17.97 1.30 3.17
CA PRO A 38 -18.19 2.17 2.02
C PRO A 38 -19.53 1.84 1.33
N THR A 39 -20.61 2.49 1.75
CA THR A 39 -21.96 2.27 1.19
C THR A 39 -22.46 3.48 0.39
N LYS A 40 -23.45 3.24 -0.47
CA LYS A 40 -24.18 4.30 -1.19
C LYS A 40 -24.74 5.37 -0.24
N GLN A 41 -25.30 4.97 0.91
CA GLN A 41 -25.89 5.93 1.87
C GLN A 41 -24.85 6.89 2.44
N ARG A 42 -23.58 6.47 2.53
CA ARG A 42 -22.46 7.30 2.98
C ARG A 42 -21.81 8.10 1.85
N GLY A 43 -22.42 8.13 0.67
CA GLY A 43 -21.96 8.90 -0.49
C GLY A 43 -20.93 8.18 -1.37
N PHE A 44 -20.45 7.00 -0.96
CA PHE A 44 -19.53 6.22 -1.78
C PHE A 44 -20.20 5.81 -3.10
N GLN A 45 -19.41 5.86 -4.16
CA GLN A 45 -19.81 5.58 -5.53
C GLN A 45 -19.26 4.23 -5.99
N LEU A 46 -19.88 3.66 -7.03
CA LEU A 46 -19.37 2.47 -7.68
C LEU A 46 -18.03 2.77 -8.35
N GLY A 47 -17.01 2.03 -7.99
CA GLY A 47 -15.69 2.07 -8.59
C GLY A 47 -15.22 0.67 -8.98
N MET A 48 -14.04 0.60 -9.60
CA MET A 48 -13.40 -0.66 -9.92
C MET A 48 -12.90 -1.35 -8.64
N VAL A 49 -13.21 -2.63 -8.49
CA VAL A 49 -12.68 -3.50 -7.43
C VAL A 49 -12.07 -4.73 -8.06
N LEU A 50 -11.06 -5.30 -7.40
CA LEU A 50 -10.43 -6.54 -7.83
C LEU A 50 -10.78 -7.62 -6.80
N ASP A 51 -11.51 -8.64 -7.24
CA ASP A 51 -11.87 -9.78 -6.42
C ASP A 51 -11.38 -11.07 -7.08
N ASN A 52 -10.53 -11.81 -6.37
CA ASN A 52 -9.98 -13.10 -6.82
C ASN A 52 -9.41 -13.08 -8.26
N GLY A 53 -8.69 -12.01 -8.61
CA GLY A 53 -8.09 -11.84 -9.94
C GLY A 53 -9.06 -11.41 -11.03
N LYS A 54 -10.32 -11.13 -10.69
CA LYS A 54 -11.34 -10.61 -11.60
C LYS A 54 -11.66 -9.15 -11.27
N VAL A 55 -11.72 -8.33 -12.32
CA VAL A 55 -12.16 -6.94 -12.20
C VAL A 55 -13.68 -6.90 -12.15
N SER A 56 -14.24 -6.28 -11.12
CA SER A 56 -15.68 -6.07 -10.95
C SER A 56 -15.97 -4.65 -10.46
N THR A 57 -17.22 -4.37 -10.08
CA THR A 57 -17.64 -3.05 -9.60
C THR A 57 -18.21 -3.16 -8.18
N GLY A 58 -17.77 -2.26 -7.30
CA GLY A 58 -18.26 -2.18 -5.92
C GLY A 58 -18.19 -0.76 -5.37
N TYR A 59 -18.95 -0.48 -4.31
CA TYR A 59 -18.88 0.80 -3.61
C TYR A 59 -17.52 0.94 -2.91
N GLY A 60 -16.95 2.15 -2.93
CA GLY A 60 -15.59 2.36 -2.43
C GLY A 60 -14.52 1.77 -3.35
N GLY A 61 -14.83 1.49 -4.61
CA GLY A 61 -13.81 1.08 -5.58
C GLY A 61 -12.70 2.12 -5.68
N GLY A 62 -11.46 1.64 -5.60
CA GLY A 62 -10.24 2.44 -5.56
C GLY A 62 -9.62 2.70 -4.18
N LEU A 63 -10.28 2.34 -3.07
CA LEU A 63 -9.73 2.55 -1.72
C LEU A 63 -8.43 1.77 -1.44
N CYS A 64 -8.17 0.66 -2.12
CA CYS A 64 -6.87 -0.01 -2.06
C CYS A 64 -5.71 0.90 -2.50
N GLN A 65 -5.95 1.89 -3.37
CA GLN A 65 -4.92 2.87 -3.75
C GLN A 65 -4.51 3.74 -2.55
N LEU A 66 -5.46 4.11 -1.70
CA LEU A 66 -5.19 4.86 -0.48
C LEU A 66 -4.47 3.98 0.55
N ALA A 67 -4.92 2.73 0.74
CA ALA A 67 -4.24 1.78 1.62
C ALA A 67 -2.79 1.51 1.17
N ASN A 68 -2.56 1.33 -0.14
CA ASN A 68 -1.21 1.22 -0.71
C ASN A 68 -0.35 2.43 -0.35
N LEU A 69 -0.91 3.63 -0.44
CA LEU A 69 -0.18 4.86 -0.15
C LEU A 69 0.21 4.97 1.32
N ILE A 70 -0.73 4.71 2.23
CA ILE A 70 -0.50 4.76 3.68
C ILE A 70 0.51 3.67 4.08
N TYR A 71 0.39 2.46 3.54
CA TYR A 71 1.38 1.40 3.75
C TYR A 71 2.77 1.85 3.28
N TRP A 72 2.88 2.40 2.07
CA TRP A 72 4.14 2.89 1.53
C TRP A 72 4.74 4.01 2.41
N MET A 73 3.93 4.94 2.90
CA MET A 73 4.39 5.97 3.85
C MET A 73 4.95 5.34 5.13
N THR A 74 4.28 4.31 5.64
CA THR A 74 4.68 3.60 6.85
C THR A 74 6.06 2.98 6.69
N LEU A 75 6.34 2.35 5.54
CA LEU A 75 7.66 1.77 5.26
C LEU A 75 8.77 2.81 5.27
N HIS A 76 8.45 4.08 4.99
CA HIS A 76 9.37 5.21 5.03
C HIS A 76 9.32 6.01 6.34
N SER A 77 8.87 5.38 7.44
CA SER A 77 8.81 5.99 8.76
C SER A 77 9.23 4.99 9.85
N PRO A 78 9.45 5.46 11.10
CA PRO A 78 9.65 4.59 12.25
C PRO A 78 8.41 3.80 12.69
N LEU A 79 7.23 4.07 12.10
CA LEU A 79 5.99 3.35 12.42
C LEU A 79 6.08 1.87 12.04
N SER A 80 5.32 1.04 12.75
CA SER A 80 5.30 -0.40 12.57
C SER A 80 4.02 -0.87 11.88
N VAL A 81 4.13 -1.80 10.96
CA VAL A 81 2.96 -2.43 10.33
C VAL A 81 2.47 -3.56 11.24
N LYS A 82 1.27 -3.42 11.79
CA LYS A 82 0.66 -4.42 12.67
C LYS A 82 -0.13 -5.47 11.90
N GLU A 83 -0.89 -5.02 10.91
CA GLU A 83 -1.64 -5.88 9.99
C GLU A 83 -1.49 -5.37 8.57
N ARG A 84 -1.12 -6.26 7.65
CA ARG A 84 -1.11 -5.98 6.22
C ARG A 84 -1.42 -7.25 5.45
N TRP A 85 -2.37 -7.13 4.53
CA TRP A 85 -2.69 -8.16 3.56
C TRP A 85 -2.13 -7.81 2.20
N ARG A 86 -1.67 -8.84 1.48
CA ARG A 86 -1.12 -8.73 0.13
C ARG A 86 -2.15 -9.13 -0.91
N HIS A 87 -2.03 -8.61 -2.13
CA HIS A 87 -2.79 -9.13 -3.25
C HIS A 87 -2.32 -10.55 -3.60
N SER A 88 -3.27 -11.48 -3.73
CA SER A 88 -2.98 -12.87 -4.12
C SER A 88 -2.72 -13.03 -5.63
N TYR A 89 -3.08 -12.02 -6.43
CA TYR A 89 -3.03 -12.05 -7.89
C TYR A 89 -2.22 -10.87 -8.42
N ASP A 90 -1.19 -11.14 -9.21
CA ASP A 90 -0.47 -10.13 -9.99
C ASP A 90 -1.18 -9.97 -11.33
N VAL A 91 -2.04 -8.95 -11.41
CA VAL A 91 -2.94 -8.72 -12.55
C VAL A 91 -2.37 -7.78 -13.60
N PHE A 92 -1.31 -7.05 -13.28
CA PHE A 92 -0.70 -6.08 -14.18
C PHE A 92 0.77 -6.46 -14.45
N PRO A 93 1.17 -6.62 -15.73
CA PRO A 93 2.57 -6.82 -16.08
C PRO A 93 3.42 -5.61 -15.65
N ASP A 94 4.72 -5.83 -15.45
CA ASP A 94 5.68 -4.82 -14.93
C ASP A 94 5.95 -3.60 -15.81
N VAL A 95 5.10 -3.32 -16.78
CA VAL A 95 5.24 -2.18 -17.67
C VAL A 95 5.05 -0.90 -16.85
N ASN A 96 6.13 -0.10 -16.73
CA ASN A 96 6.17 1.17 -15.99
C ASN A 96 5.92 1.06 -14.48
N ARG A 97 6.24 -0.08 -13.85
CA ARG A 97 6.19 -0.20 -12.38
C ARG A 97 7.24 0.72 -11.75
N THR A 98 6.80 1.67 -10.93
CA THR A 98 7.69 2.62 -10.23
C THR A 98 8.04 2.19 -8.81
N LEU A 99 7.30 1.24 -8.22
CA LEU A 99 7.49 0.75 -6.86
C LEU A 99 7.79 -0.76 -6.87
N PRO A 100 8.59 -1.30 -5.93
CA PRO A 100 8.86 -2.73 -5.83
C PRO A 100 7.63 -3.64 -5.90
N PHE A 101 7.77 -4.88 -6.38
CA PHE A 101 6.65 -5.81 -6.38
C PHE A 101 6.15 -6.08 -4.95
N GLY A 102 4.84 -6.10 -4.76
CA GLY A 102 4.23 -6.31 -3.44
C GLY A 102 4.41 -5.16 -2.46
N SER A 103 4.76 -3.95 -2.90
CA SER A 103 4.82 -2.74 -2.07
C SER A 103 3.46 -2.14 -1.71
N GLY A 104 2.37 -2.88 -1.93
CA GLY A 104 1.00 -2.47 -1.66
C GLY A 104 0.34 -3.26 -0.53
N ALA A 105 -0.81 -2.77 -0.08
CA ALA A 105 -1.72 -3.39 0.86
C ALA A 105 -3.12 -3.53 0.23
N THR A 106 -3.75 -4.68 0.44
CA THR A 106 -5.15 -4.89 0.06
C THR A 106 -6.04 -4.64 1.26
N VAL A 107 -7.24 -4.09 1.02
CA VAL A 107 -8.27 -3.87 2.03
C VAL A 107 -9.62 -4.36 1.51
N SER A 108 -10.42 -4.99 2.37
CA SER A 108 -11.80 -5.38 2.09
C SER A 108 -12.62 -5.29 3.36
N TYR A 109 -13.67 -4.47 3.34
CA TYR A 109 -14.51 -4.25 4.50
C TYR A 109 -15.31 -5.53 4.83
N ASN A 110 -15.31 -6.06 6.06
CA ASN A 110 -14.64 -5.63 7.29
C ASN A 110 -13.60 -6.65 7.80
N TYR A 111 -13.01 -7.45 6.92
CA TYR A 111 -12.21 -8.62 7.28
C TYR A 111 -10.75 -8.57 6.80
N ILE A 112 -10.41 -7.67 5.87
CA ILE A 112 -9.04 -7.42 5.43
C ILE A 112 -8.74 -5.94 5.67
N ASP A 113 -7.87 -5.65 6.62
CA ASP A 113 -7.56 -4.30 7.05
C ASP A 113 -6.08 -3.95 6.86
N LEU A 114 -5.77 -2.66 6.96
CA LEU A 114 -4.40 -2.16 7.12
C LEU A 114 -4.32 -1.52 8.50
N GLN A 115 -3.46 -2.07 9.36
CA GLN A 115 -3.24 -1.54 10.70
C GLN A 115 -1.79 -1.14 10.91
N ILE A 116 -1.60 0.04 11.45
CA ILE A 116 -0.29 0.64 11.71
C ILE A 116 -0.22 0.97 13.19
N GLU A 117 0.86 0.57 13.83
CA GLU A 117 1.09 0.78 15.25
C GLU A 117 2.26 1.73 15.44
N ASN A 118 2.05 2.74 16.28
CA ASN A 118 3.11 3.62 16.71
C ASN A 118 3.79 3.05 17.96
N LYS A 119 4.87 2.30 17.77
CA LYS A 119 5.67 1.75 18.90
C LYS A 119 6.73 2.73 19.43
N THR A 120 6.71 3.97 18.96
CA THR A 120 7.70 4.99 19.34
C THR A 120 7.14 5.88 20.44
N PRO A 121 7.98 6.66 21.14
CA PRO A 121 7.52 7.64 22.13
C PRO A 121 7.05 8.97 21.50
N HIS A 122 7.00 9.07 20.17
CA HIS A 122 6.75 10.30 19.42
C HIS A 122 5.41 10.26 18.70
N GLN A 123 4.82 11.43 18.46
CA GLN A 123 3.57 11.52 17.71
C GLN A 123 3.84 11.53 16.21
N TYR A 124 2.93 10.94 15.44
CA TYR A 124 2.98 10.97 13.96
C TYR A 124 1.64 11.40 13.39
N GLN A 125 1.64 12.47 12.61
CA GLN A 125 0.46 12.94 11.90
C GLN A 125 0.47 12.44 10.45
N LEU A 126 -0.64 11.84 10.02
CA LEU A 126 -0.89 11.48 8.62
C LEU A 126 -1.56 12.65 7.91
N CYS A 127 -0.92 13.17 6.87
CA CYS A 127 -1.50 14.20 6.01
C CYS A 127 -1.71 13.63 4.61
N LEU A 128 -2.93 13.73 4.09
CA LEU A 128 -3.37 13.10 2.84
C LEU A 128 -4.25 14.09 2.06
N TRP A 129 -3.97 14.29 0.78
CA TRP A 129 -4.78 15.18 -0.04
C TRP A 129 -4.79 14.74 -1.50
N LEU A 130 -5.77 15.25 -2.26
CA LEU A 130 -5.87 15.06 -3.69
C LEU A 130 -5.52 16.37 -4.39
N THR A 131 -4.74 16.28 -5.46
CA THR A 131 -4.66 17.31 -6.51
C THR A 131 -5.49 16.85 -7.71
N ASP A 132 -5.50 17.64 -8.79
CA ASP A 132 -6.20 17.28 -10.03
C ASP A 132 -5.63 15.99 -10.65
N GLU A 133 -4.35 15.70 -10.41
CA GLU A 133 -3.64 14.58 -11.05
C GLU A 133 -3.17 13.51 -10.06
N HIS A 134 -3.00 13.84 -8.79
CA HIS A 134 -2.27 13.01 -7.84
C HIS A 134 -2.97 12.82 -6.50
N LEU A 135 -2.77 11.63 -5.94
CA LEU A 135 -2.98 11.35 -4.53
C LEU A 135 -1.67 11.61 -3.79
N CYS A 136 -1.67 12.62 -2.92
CA CYS A 136 -0.50 13.14 -2.26
C CYS A 136 -0.50 12.83 -0.76
N ARG A 137 0.69 12.96 -0.14
CA ARG A 137 0.88 12.58 1.26
C ARG A 137 2.03 13.30 1.94
N ALA A 138 1.96 13.37 3.26
CA ALA A 138 3.09 13.63 4.14
C ALA A 138 2.90 12.91 5.48
N ILE A 139 4.01 12.63 6.17
CA ILE A 139 4.00 12.27 7.59
C ILE A 139 4.76 13.37 8.33
N HIS A 140 4.15 13.92 9.36
CA HIS A 140 4.83 14.83 10.29
C HIS A 140 5.03 14.15 11.63
N SER A 141 6.06 14.57 12.37
CA SER A 141 6.33 14.10 13.72
C SER A 141 6.78 15.27 14.60
N ASP A 142 6.64 15.10 15.91
CA ASP A 142 7.20 16.01 16.92
C ASP A 142 8.72 15.81 17.14
N MET A 143 9.33 14.88 16.42
CA MET A 143 10.77 14.64 16.38
C MET A 143 11.37 14.97 15.00
N GLU A 144 12.60 15.45 14.97
CA GLU A 144 13.40 15.53 13.76
C GLU A 144 13.79 14.13 13.25
N SER A 145 13.59 13.87 11.96
CA SER A 145 13.97 12.59 11.36
C SER A 145 15.49 12.49 11.20
N HIS A 146 16.14 11.66 12.00
CA HIS A 146 17.56 11.33 11.87
C HIS A 146 17.84 10.21 10.84
N TYR A 147 16.81 9.49 10.43
CA TYR A 147 16.94 8.35 9.51
C TYR A 147 16.33 8.63 8.13
N ARG A 148 16.90 8.00 7.11
CA ARG A 148 16.35 7.87 5.75
C ARG A 148 16.08 6.39 5.51
N TYR A 149 14.87 6.09 5.05
CA TYR A 149 14.44 4.73 4.75
C TYR A 149 14.43 4.49 3.24
N GLU A 150 15.03 3.39 2.81
CA GLU A 150 15.06 2.96 1.41
C GLU A 150 14.50 1.54 1.30
N ILE A 151 13.51 1.35 0.43
CA ILE A 151 12.86 0.06 0.23
C ILE A 151 13.49 -0.62 -0.96
N VAL A 152 14.08 -1.79 -0.71
CA VAL A 152 14.77 -2.57 -1.73
C VAL A 152 14.09 -3.91 -1.93
N GLU A 153 14.03 -4.33 -3.19
CA GLU A 153 13.53 -5.64 -3.59
C GLU A 153 14.69 -6.63 -3.68
N LYS A 154 14.51 -7.82 -3.09
CA LYS A 154 15.48 -8.92 -3.15
C LYS A 154 14.78 -10.23 -3.51
N ASN A 155 15.57 -11.19 -3.97
CA ASN A 155 15.14 -12.57 -4.23
C ASN A 155 13.90 -12.65 -5.16
N HIS A 156 13.91 -11.83 -6.21
CA HIS A 156 12.87 -11.85 -7.23
C HIS A 156 12.89 -13.17 -7.99
N LEU A 157 11.76 -13.87 -8.02
CA LEU A 157 11.62 -15.14 -8.71
C LEU A 157 10.25 -15.25 -9.38
N ILE A 158 10.24 -15.71 -10.62
CA ILE A 158 9.03 -16.21 -11.28
C ILE A 158 9.19 -17.71 -11.44
N SER A 159 8.24 -18.48 -10.92
CA SER A 159 8.22 -19.94 -10.93
C SER A 159 6.98 -20.49 -11.64
N GLY A 160 7.09 -21.73 -12.13
CA GLY A 160 6.04 -22.42 -12.88
C GLY A 160 6.37 -22.64 -14.37
N PRO A 161 5.38 -22.99 -15.20
CA PRO A 161 3.96 -23.05 -14.83
C PRO A 161 3.62 -24.31 -14.03
N VAL A 162 2.82 -24.16 -12.95
CA VAL A 162 2.14 -25.27 -12.27
C VAL A 162 0.66 -25.18 -12.60
N ALA A 163 0.09 -26.22 -13.20
CA ALA A 163 -1.30 -26.22 -13.70
C ALA A 163 -1.62 -25.00 -14.61
N GLY A 164 -0.67 -24.62 -15.47
CA GLY A 164 -0.82 -23.49 -16.40
C GLY A 164 -0.73 -22.09 -15.76
N LYS A 165 -0.35 -21.98 -14.49
CA LYS A 165 -0.21 -20.70 -13.79
C LYS A 165 1.24 -20.47 -13.35
N TYR A 166 1.68 -19.21 -13.46
CA TYR A 166 2.96 -18.76 -12.94
C TYR A 166 2.78 -18.11 -11.57
N MET A 167 3.79 -18.22 -10.73
CA MET A 167 3.86 -17.56 -9.44
C MET A 167 5.03 -16.58 -9.43
N ARG A 168 4.83 -15.42 -8.82
CA ARG A 168 5.83 -14.38 -8.67
C ARG A 168 6.10 -14.13 -7.21
N GLN A 169 7.37 -14.19 -6.84
CA GLN A 169 7.84 -14.11 -5.46
C GLN A 169 8.94 -13.06 -5.34
N ASN A 170 8.98 -12.39 -4.19
CA ASN A 170 10.09 -11.53 -3.80
C ASN A 170 10.11 -11.33 -2.28
N GLN A 171 11.12 -10.61 -1.82
CA GLN A 171 11.18 -10.07 -0.47
C GLN A 171 11.43 -8.55 -0.55
N LEU A 172 10.76 -7.80 0.33
CA LEU A 172 11.02 -6.38 0.52
C LEU A 172 11.82 -6.18 1.79
N PHE A 173 12.89 -5.41 1.68
CA PHE A 173 13.73 -5.02 2.80
C PHE A 173 13.70 -3.50 2.97
N ARG A 174 13.78 -3.05 4.22
CA ARG A 174 13.93 -1.65 4.60
C ARG A 174 15.37 -1.43 5.03
N LYS A 175 16.11 -0.64 4.25
CA LYS A 175 17.40 -0.10 4.66
C LYS A 175 17.18 1.15 5.50
N ILE A 176 17.81 1.20 6.66
CA ILE A 176 17.82 2.35 7.55
C ILE A 176 19.18 3.01 7.40
N CYS A 177 19.19 4.20 6.82
CA CYS A 177 20.39 5.00 6.64
C CYS A 177 20.37 6.19 7.58
N ASP A 178 21.53 6.60 8.08
CA ASP A 178 21.69 7.92 8.67
C ASP A 178 21.40 8.99 7.62
N ARG A 179 20.57 9.97 7.97
CA ARG A 179 20.06 10.95 6.99
C ARG A 179 21.12 11.94 6.52
N HIS A 180 22.14 12.21 7.33
CA HIS A 180 23.18 13.20 7.01
C HIS A 180 24.34 12.58 6.24
N THR A 181 24.80 11.41 6.67
CA THR A 181 25.96 10.72 6.12
C THR A 181 25.61 9.72 5.02
N ASN A 182 24.33 9.32 4.91
CA ASN A 182 23.85 8.20 4.09
C ASN A 182 24.47 6.85 4.45
N GLN A 183 25.13 6.74 5.61
CA GLN A 183 25.66 5.46 6.08
C GLN A 183 24.51 4.49 6.35
N LEU A 184 24.60 3.28 5.80
CA LEU A 184 23.69 2.19 6.16
C LEU A 184 23.93 1.79 7.62
N LEU A 185 22.89 1.91 8.43
CA LEU A 185 22.90 1.55 9.85
C LEU A 185 22.32 0.16 10.07
N ASP A 186 21.23 -0.17 9.36
CA ASP A 186 20.54 -1.43 9.50
C ASP A 186 19.78 -1.82 8.23
N GLU A 187 19.41 -3.09 8.12
CA GLU A 187 18.55 -3.62 7.07
C GLU A 187 17.59 -4.68 7.62
N GLU A 188 16.30 -4.44 7.45
CA GLU A 188 15.24 -5.28 8.02
C GLU A 188 14.38 -5.90 6.93
N LEU A 189 13.99 -7.17 7.11
CA LEU A 189 12.96 -7.79 6.27
C LEU A 189 11.59 -7.20 6.61
N ILE A 190 10.91 -6.62 5.62
CA ILE A 190 9.55 -6.08 5.77
C ILE A 190 8.52 -7.18 5.56
N THR A 191 8.61 -7.86 4.42
CA THR A 191 7.60 -8.83 4.00
C THR A 191 8.10 -9.69 2.85
N GLU A 192 7.51 -10.86 2.71
CA GLU A 192 7.66 -11.74 1.56
C GLU A 192 6.36 -11.69 0.74
N ASN A 193 6.48 -11.56 -0.58
CA ASN A 193 5.32 -11.56 -1.46
C ASN A 193 5.33 -12.79 -2.37
N CYS A 194 4.15 -13.29 -2.70
CA CYS A 194 3.96 -14.50 -3.50
C CYS A 194 2.60 -14.50 -4.22
N ALA A 195 2.50 -13.93 -5.42
CA ALA A 195 1.23 -13.80 -6.13
C ALA A 195 1.15 -14.73 -7.35
N LEU A 196 -0.07 -15.17 -7.67
CA LEU A 196 -0.38 -15.84 -8.92
C LEU A 196 -0.41 -14.80 -10.05
N MET A 197 0.40 -15.01 -11.08
CA MET A 197 0.40 -14.14 -12.26
C MET A 197 -0.82 -14.44 -13.13
N MET A 198 -1.53 -13.38 -13.51
CA MET A 198 -2.71 -13.45 -14.40
C MET A 198 -2.36 -13.11 -15.85
N TYR A 199 -1.07 -13.04 -16.16
CA TYR A 199 -0.49 -12.80 -17.46
C TYR A 199 0.71 -13.75 -17.65
N ALA A 200 1.03 -14.07 -18.90
CA ALA A 200 2.23 -14.85 -19.21
C ALA A 200 3.48 -14.01 -18.89
N PRO A 201 4.53 -14.59 -18.29
CA PRO A 201 5.79 -13.87 -18.11
C PRO A 201 6.26 -13.35 -19.47
N LEU A 202 6.66 -12.08 -19.51
CA LEU A 202 7.29 -11.51 -20.69
C LEU A 202 8.61 -12.25 -20.88
N LEU A 203 8.64 -13.19 -21.82
CA LEU A 203 9.90 -13.78 -22.27
C LEU A 203 10.70 -12.61 -22.86
N SER A 204 11.82 -12.26 -22.25
CA SER A 204 12.83 -11.47 -22.95
C SER A 204 13.15 -12.25 -24.22
N ALA A 205 12.91 -11.65 -25.38
CA ALA A 205 13.35 -12.22 -26.64
C ALA A 205 14.83 -12.59 -26.47
N GLY A 206 15.13 -13.88 -26.61
CA GLY A 206 16.49 -14.40 -26.48
C GLY A 206 17.42 -13.55 -27.32
N LYS A 207 18.49 -13.05 -26.69
CA LYS A 207 19.71 -12.69 -27.41
C LYS A 207 20.60 -13.92 -27.46
#